data_AF-A0A482WD02-F1
#
_entry.id   AF-A0A482WD02-F1
#
_cell.length_a   1.000
_cell.length_b   1.000
_cell.length_c   1.000
_cell.angle_alpha   90.00
_cell.angle_beta   90.00
_cell.angle_gamma   90.00
#
_symmetry.space_group_name_H-M   'P 1'
#
loop_
_entity.id
_entity.type
_entity.pdbx_description
1 polymer ?
#
loop_
_entity_poly.entity_id
_entity_poly.type
_entity_poly.pdbx_seq_one_letter_code
_entity_poly.pdbx_strand_id
1 'polypeptide(L)'
;HVFSRLVNKVRTIGSVKPTKKGIASVERHARTRQNEEFILGAFNEDPTTSIRAVGCIIDVSRSTIQRIMWDNRQHAYHYKRVQNLIPENYPAKVTFCAWLLQKCDENPDLYTKFYSPTSHAFHVVEPSTHTTIT
;
A
#
# COMPACT_ATOMS: atom_id res chain seq x y z
N HIS A 1 13.41 -46.47 20.19
CA HIS A 1 14.06 -45.64 21.22
C HIS A 1 14.28 -44.21 20.74
N VAL A 2 13.87 -43.22 21.54
CA VAL A 2 13.98 -41.78 21.21
C VAL A 2 15.42 -41.27 21.29
N PHE A 3 16.19 -41.77 22.27
CA PHE A 3 17.59 -41.39 22.50
C PHE A 3 18.52 -41.71 21.31
N SER A 4 18.39 -42.88 20.69
CA SER A 4 19.24 -43.26 19.55
C SER A 4 19.03 -42.36 18.33
N ARG A 5 17.80 -41.86 18.12
CA ARG A 5 17.50 -40.90 17.05
C ARG A 5 18.17 -39.56 17.30
N LEU A 6 18.22 -39.09 18.54
CA LEU A 6 18.90 -37.84 18.91
C LEU A 6 20.41 -37.96 18.70
N VAL A 7 21.02 -39.04 19.20
CA VAL A 7 22.46 -39.30 19.07
C VAL A 7 22.88 -39.39 17.59
N ASN A 8 22.13 -40.10 16.76
CA ASN A 8 22.42 -40.19 15.34
C ASN A 8 22.27 -38.83 14.64
N LYS A 9 21.30 -38.01 15.04
CA LYS A 9 21.09 -36.67 14.48
C LYS A 9 22.21 -35.69 14.84
N VAL A 10 22.73 -35.76 16.07
CA VAL A 10 23.88 -34.96 16.48
C VAL A 10 25.12 -35.38 15.71
N ARG A 11 25.34 -36.68 15.51
CA ARG A 11 26.48 -37.17 14.73
C ARG A 11 26.46 -36.76 13.25
N THR A 12 25.28 -36.67 12.64
CA THR A 12 25.16 -36.38 11.20
C THR A 12 24.98 -34.90 10.88
N ILE A 13 24.21 -34.16 11.69
CA ILE A 13 23.80 -32.77 11.42
C ILE A 13 24.45 -31.80 12.42
N GLY A 14 24.98 -32.27 13.54
CA GLY A 14 25.57 -31.43 14.58
C GLY A 14 24.56 -30.61 15.39
N SER A 15 23.25 -30.86 15.24
CA SER A 15 22.20 -30.05 15.88
C SER A 15 21.08 -30.91 16.48
N VAL A 16 20.76 -30.61 17.73
CA VAL A 16 19.62 -31.20 18.47
C VAL A 16 18.32 -30.45 18.18
N LYS A 17 18.39 -29.24 17.61
CA LYS A 17 17.18 -28.43 17.36
C LYS A 17 16.20 -29.20 16.47
N PRO A 18 14.88 -29.08 16.70
CA PRO A 18 13.90 -29.63 15.79
C PRO A 18 14.16 -29.03 14.41
N THR A 19 14.48 -29.89 13.44
CA THR A 19 14.56 -29.45 12.05
C THR A 19 13.11 -29.24 11.68
N LYS A 20 12.74 -28.01 11.30
CA LYS A 20 11.46 -27.81 10.62
C LYS A 20 11.60 -28.68 9.36
N LYS A 21 11.03 -29.89 9.38
CA LYS A 21 10.67 -30.55 8.13
C LYS A 21 9.85 -29.48 7.45
N GLY A 22 10.39 -28.90 6.37
CA GLY A 22 9.60 -28.03 5.54
C GLY A 22 8.36 -28.86 5.25
N ILE A 23 7.23 -28.49 5.84
CA ILE A 23 5.96 -28.78 5.23
C ILE A 23 6.20 -28.12 3.88
N ALA A 24 6.54 -28.92 2.87
CA ALA A 24 6.75 -28.43 1.52
C ALA A 24 5.57 -27.50 1.32
N SER A 25 5.89 -26.21 1.16
CA SER A 25 4.87 -25.16 1.14
C SER A 25 3.90 -25.64 0.08
N VAL A 26 2.75 -26.17 0.50
CA VAL A 26 1.69 -26.58 -0.42
C VAL A 26 1.57 -25.37 -1.31
N GLU A 27 1.87 -25.54 -2.60
CA GLU A 27 1.80 -24.47 -3.57
C GLU A 27 0.47 -23.81 -3.30
N ARG A 28 0.52 -22.59 -2.76
CA ARG A 28 -0.70 -21.92 -2.31
C ARG A 28 -1.37 -21.57 -3.62
N HIS A 29 -2.27 -22.42 -4.10
CA HIS A 29 -2.94 -22.27 -5.38
C HIS A 29 -3.59 -20.90 -5.52
N ALA A 30 -3.94 -20.29 -4.37
CA ALA A 30 -4.49 -18.96 -4.23
C ALA A 30 -3.46 -17.80 -4.30
N ARG A 31 -2.18 -18.04 -4.02
CA ARG A 31 -1.07 -17.04 -4.09
C ARG A 31 -0.04 -17.42 -5.15
N THR A 32 -0.52 -17.80 -6.32
CA THR A 32 0.31 -17.87 -7.51
C THR A 32 0.60 -16.46 -8.00
N ARG A 33 1.80 -16.22 -8.56
CA ARG A 33 2.19 -14.92 -9.14
C ARG A 33 1.13 -14.36 -10.10
N GLN A 34 0.55 -15.22 -10.94
CA GLN A 34 -0.51 -14.84 -11.87
C GLN A 34 -1.76 -14.30 -11.17
N ASN A 35 -2.17 -14.90 -10.05
CA ASN A 35 -3.32 -14.42 -9.27
C ASN A 35 -3.00 -13.08 -8.60
N GLU A 36 -1.78 -12.91 -8.10
CA GLU A 36 -1.33 -11.65 -7.51
C GLU A 36 -1.32 -10.51 -8.55
N GLU A 37 -0.76 -10.75 -9.73
CA GLU A 37 -0.76 -9.80 -10.85
C GLU A 37 -2.18 -9.44 -11.29
N PHE A 38 -3.08 -10.41 -11.40
CA PHE A 38 -4.49 -10.16 -11.73
C PHE A 38 -5.19 -9.31 -10.67
N ILE A 39 -5.02 -9.65 -9.39
CA ILE A 39 -5.61 -8.90 -8.28
C ILE A 39 -5.15 -7.44 -8.32
N LEU A 40 -3.84 -7.21 -8.40
CA LEU A 40 -3.28 -5.86 -8.40
C LEU A 40 -3.69 -5.08 -9.65
N GLY A 41 -3.75 -5.74 -10.81
CA GLY A 41 -4.23 -5.16 -12.05
C GLY A 41 -5.67 -4.67 -11.95
N ALA A 42 -6.57 -5.52 -11.45
CA ALA A 42 -7.99 -5.19 -11.31
C ALA A 42 -8.23 -3.95 -10.43
N PHE A 43 -7.50 -3.82 -9.30
CA PHE A 43 -7.62 -2.65 -8.43
C PHE A 43 -6.90 -1.40 -8.93
N ASN A 44 -5.86 -1.56 -9.77
CA ASN A 44 -5.22 -0.42 -10.44
C ASN A 44 -6.09 0.15 -11.56
N GLU A 45 -6.82 -0.70 -12.28
CA GLU A 45 -7.75 -0.29 -13.33
C GLU A 45 -8.99 0.39 -12.74
N ASP A 46 -9.60 -0.22 -11.71
CA ASP A 46 -10.72 0.36 -10.99
C ASP A 46 -10.58 0.18 -9.46
N PRO A 47 -10.16 1.23 -8.73
CA PRO A 47 -9.99 1.15 -7.27
C PRO A 47 -11.32 1.07 -6.52
N THR A 48 -12.47 1.25 -7.20
CA THR A 48 -13.81 1.14 -6.60
C THR A 48 -14.38 -0.27 -6.63
N THR A 49 -13.72 -1.17 -7.36
CA THR A 49 -14.12 -2.58 -7.45
C THR A 49 -14.11 -3.25 -6.07
N SER A 50 -15.06 -4.16 -5.84
CA SER A 50 -15.15 -4.87 -4.56
C SER A 50 -14.21 -6.08 -4.51
N ILE A 51 -13.58 -6.31 -3.36
CA ILE A 51 -12.77 -7.52 -3.09
C ILE A 51 -13.58 -8.80 -3.34
N ARG A 52 -14.89 -8.77 -3.09
CA ARG A 52 -15.77 -9.92 -3.36
C ARG A 52 -15.89 -10.20 -4.85
N ALA A 53 -16.07 -9.17 -5.67
CA ALA A 53 -16.19 -9.32 -7.12
C ALA A 53 -14.91 -9.93 -7.71
N VAL A 54 -13.74 -9.41 -7.34
CA VAL A 54 -12.44 -9.96 -7.77
C VAL A 54 -12.32 -11.42 -7.32
N GLY A 55 -12.62 -11.72 -6.05
CA GLY A 55 -12.54 -13.09 -5.52
C GLY A 55 -13.43 -14.10 -6.22
N CYS A 56 -14.62 -13.69 -6.69
CA CYS A 56 -15.49 -14.55 -7.50
C CYS A 56 -14.90 -14.86 -8.88
N ILE A 57 -14.11 -13.96 -9.47
CA ILE A 57 -13.51 -14.14 -10.80
C ILE A 57 -12.37 -15.15 -10.77
N ILE A 58 -11.53 -15.09 -9.74
CA ILE A 58 -10.30 -15.90 -9.64
C ILE A 58 -10.39 -17.07 -8.65
N ASP A 59 -11.56 -17.30 -8.06
CA ASP A 59 -11.82 -18.30 -7.01
C ASP A 59 -10.83 -18.22 -5.84
N VAL A 60 -10.56 -17.00 -5.37
CA VAL A 60 -9.67 -16.74 -4.23
C VAL A 60 -10.46 -16.14 -3.08
N SER A 61 -10.18 -16.65 -1.87
CA SER A 61 -10.83 -16.14 -0.67
C SER A 61 -10.53 -14.66 -0.43
N ARG A 62 -11.53 -13.92 0.08
CA ARG A 62 -11.40 -12.51 0.47
C ARG A 62 -10.18 -12.24 1.35
N SER A 63 -9.91 -13.13 2.31
CA SER A 63 -8.78 -13.00 3.24
C SER A 63 -7.42 -13.10 2.54
N THR A 64 -7.33 -13.91 1.49
CA THR A 64 -6.10 -14.03 0.69
C THR A 64 -5.87 -12.77 -0.14
N ILE A 65 -6.92 -12.25 -0.79
CA ILE A 65 -6.84 -11.00 -1.56
C ILE A 65 -6.41 -9.83 -0.66
N GLN A 66 -7.05 -9.70 0.51
CA GLN A 66 -6.73 -8.64 1.46
C GLN A 66 -5.27 -8.71 1.94
N ARG A 67 -4.76 -9.93 2.15
CA ARG A 67 -3.35 -10.14 2.52
C ARG A 67 -2.40 -9.80 1.37
N ILE A 68 -2.72 -10.17 0.13
CA ILE A 68 -1.95 -9.78 -1.06
C ILE A 68 -1.90 -8.26 -1.19
N MET A 69 -3.03 -7.58 -1.03
CA MET A 69 -3.10 -6.12 -1.06
C MET A 69 -2.21 -5.49 0.04
N TRP A 70 -2.29 -5.99 1.28
CA TRP A 70 -1.45 -5.51 2.39
C TRP A 70 0.04 -5.75 2.14
N ASP A 71 0.42 -6.94 1.66
CA ASP A 71 1.81 -7.27 1.33
C ASP A 71 2.36 -6.32 0.23
N ASN A 72 1.49 -5.83 -0.66
CA ASN A 72 1.81 -4.86 -1.73
C ASN A 72 1.53 -3.39 -1.37
N ARG A 73 1.30 -3.07 -0.08
CA ARG A 73 1.04 -1.70 0.40
C ARG A 73 -0.19 -1.03 -0.24
N GLN A 74 -1.12 -1.81 -0.77
CA GLN A 74 -2.41 -1.32 -1.24
C GLN A 74 -3.42 -1.34 -0.11
N HIS A 75 -3.81 -0.15 0.34
CA HIS A 75 -4.78 0.03 1.41
C HIS A 75 -6.08 0.59 0.83
N ALA A 76 -7.20 -0.04 1.21
CA ALA A 76 -8.51 0.51 0.88
C ALA A 76 -8.64 1.90 1.52
N TYR A 77 -8.98 2.89 0.72
CA TYR A 77 -9.26 4.25 1.16
C TYR A 77 -10.67 4.65 0.71
N HIS A 78 -11.33 5.47 1.52
CA HIS A 78 -12.61 6.06 1.13
C HIS A 78 -12.35 7.39 0.45
N TYR A 79 -12.48 7.42 -0.87
CA TYR A 79 -12.42 8.67 -1.61
C TYR A 79 -13.57 9.60 -1.17
N LYS A 80 -13.23 10.70 -0.52
CA LYS A 80 -14.18 11.76 -0.15
C LYS A 80 -13.85 13.00 -0.96
N ARG A 81 -14.73 13.39 -1.87
CA ARG A 81 -14.61 14.66 -2.59
C ARG A 81 -14.92 15.80 -1.62
N VAL A 82 -13.87 16.42 -1.07
CA VAL A 82 -14.00 17.61 -0.22
C VAL A 82 -13.91 18.83 -1.13
N GLN A 83 -15.00 19.60 -1.20
CA GLN A 83 -15.26 20.73 -2.11
C GLN A 83 -15.64 20.33 -3.54
N ASN A 84 -16.78 20.82 -3.99
CA ASN A 84 -17.21 20.71 -5.37
C ASN A 84 -16.35 21.65 -6.21
N LEU A 85 -15.13 21.24 -6.60
CA LEU A 85 -14.33 22.01 -7.55
C LEU A 85 -15.13 22.07 -8.86
N ILE A 86 -15.58 23.28 -9.18
CA ILE A 86 -16.24 23.64 -10.42
C ILE A 86 -15.14 23.73 -11.49
N PRO A 87 -15.27 23.12 -12.68
CA PRO A 87 -14.19 23.05 -13.68
C PRO A 87 -13.57 24.41 -14.04
N GLU A 88 -14.38 25.46 -14.04
CA GLU A 88 -14.02 26.84 -14.28
C GLU A 88 -13.01 27.38 -13.25
N ASN A 89 -12.98 26.82 -12.04
CA ASN A 89 -12.06 27.22 -10.98
C ASN A 89 -10.70 26.50 -11.06
N TYR A 90 -10.55 25.46 -11.88
CA TYR A 90 -9.27 24.77 -12.04
C TYR A 90 -8.12 25.68 -12.48
N PRO A 91 -8.25 26.46 -13.58
CA PRO A 91 -7.16 27.33 -14.01
C PRO A 91 -6.84 28.40 -12.95
N ALA A 92 -7.85 29.00 -12.33
CA ALA A 92 -7.65 30.00 -11.29
C ALA A 92 -6.90 29.43 -10.06
N LYS A 93 -7.23 28.21 -9.65
CA LYS A 93 -6.54 27.52 -8.55
C LYS A 93 -5.09 27.17 -8.91
N VAL A 94 -4.84 26.68 -10.12
CA VAL A 94 -3.47 26.37 -10.59
C VAL A 94 -2.62 27.63 -10.63
N THR A 95 -3.14 28.72 -11.20
CA THR A 95 -2.44 30.01 -11.25
C THR A 95 -2.16 30.55 -9.86
N PHE A 96 -3.14 30.48 -8.95
CA PHE A 96 -2.95 30.90 -7.56
C PHE A 96 -1.87 30.07 -6.86
N CYS A 97 -1.90 28.74 -6.99
CA CYS A 97 -0.88 27.87 -6.38
C CYS A 97 0.52 28.14 -6.96
N ALA A 98 0.64 28.32 -8.28
CA ALA A 98 1.92 28.64 -8.92
C ALA A 98 2.48 29.99 -8.44
N TRP A 99 1.62 31.01 -8.34
CA TRP A 99 1.97 32.31 -7.78
C TRP A 99 2.39 32.20 -6.30
N LEU A 100 1.66 31.41 -5.50
CA LEU A 100 1.95 31.22 -4.08
C LEU A 100 3.30 30.53 -3.89
N LEU A 101 3.60 29.50 -4.69
CA LEU A 101 4.90 28.81 -4.66
C LEU A 101 6.04 29.77 -4.99
N GLN A 102 5.91 30.57 -6.04
CA GLN A 102 6.90 31.60 -6.39
C GLN A 102 7.10 32.58 -5.23
N LYS A 103 6.04 32.99 -4.55
CA LYS A 103 6.14 33.92 -3.42
C LYS A 103 6.77 33.30 -2.18
N CYS A 104 6.59 32.00 -1.96
CA CYS A 104 7.29 31.25 -0.92
C CYS A 104 8.80 31.14 -1.23
N ASP A 105 9.18 30.97 -2.49
CA ASP A 105 10.60 30.94 -2.90
C ASP A 105 11.26 32.32 -2.72
N GLU A 106 10.55 33.40 -3.05
CA GLU A 106 11.03 34.78 -2.87
C GLU A 106 11.09 35.19 -1.39
N ASN A 107 10.17 34.69 -0.56
CA ASN A 107 10.08 35.02 0.86
C ASN A 107 9.72 33.76 1.66
N PRO A 108 10.73 33.07 2.23
CA PRO A 108 10.49 31.87 3.02
C PRO A 108 9.49 32.10 4.16
N ASP A 109 9.49 33.27 4.82
CA ASP A 109 8.58 33.56 5.95
C ASP A 109 7.11 33.85 5.55
N LEU A 110 6.76 33.72 4.27
CA LEU A 110 5.40 33.99 3.76
C LEU A 110 4.35 33.10 4.45
N TYR A 111 4.69 31.82 4.72
CA TYR A 111 3.78 30.87 5.36
C TYR A 111 3.39 31.31 6.79
N THR A 112 4.28 31.99 7.49
CA THR A 112 4.03 32.46 8.86
C THR A 112 3.09 33.67 8.87
N LYS A 113 3.12 34.50 7.80
CA LYS A 113 2.26 35.70 7.68
C LYS A 113 0.87 35.40 7.10
N PHE A 114 0.75 34.37 6.25
CA PHE A 114 -0.52 34.02 5.60
C PHE A 114 -1.44 33.17 6.50
N TYR A 115 -0.90 32.49 7.51
CA TYR A 115 -1.67 31.68 8.46
C TYR A 115 -2.29 32.54 9.56
N SER A 116 -3.49 33.08 9.34
CA SER A 116 -4.29 33.68 10.42
C SER A 116 -4.95 32.59 11.29
N PRO A 117 -5.22 32.82 12.59
CA PRO A 117 -5.42 31.79 13.61
C PRO A 117 -6.81 31.14 13.63
N THR A 118 -7.51 31.06 12.49
CA THR A 118 -8.87 30.51 12.46
C THR A 118 -8.95 29.30 11.54
N SER A 119 -8.90 28.15 12.20
CA SER A 119 -9.39 26.83 11.78
C SER A 119 -8.41 25.87 11.07
N HIS A 120 -7.90 24.95 11.91
CA HIS A 120 -7.42 23.59 11.63
C HIS A 120 -6.14 23.45 10.80
N ALA A 121 -5.10 23.00 11.50
CA ALA A 121 -3.81 22.61 10.97
C ALA A 121 -3.95 21.58 9.84
N PHE A 122 -3.69 22.01 8.60
CA PHE A 122 -3.19 21.09 7.60
C PHE A 122 -1.69 20.95 7.86
N HIS A 123 -1.29 19.83 8.46
CA HIS A 123 0.11 19.45 8.45
C HIS A 123 0.54 19.28 6.99
N VAL A 124 1.50 20.08 6.55
CA VAL A 124 2.24 19.81 5.32
C VAL A 124 2.92 18.46 5.54
N VAL A 125 2.35 17.40 4.98
CA VAL A 125 3.00 16.11 4.86
C VAL A 125 4.10 16.32 3.85
N GLU A 126 5.35 16.24 4.29
CA GLU A 126 6.51 16.20 3.38
C GLU A 126 6.25 15.14 2.31
N PRO A 127 6.54 15.41 1.03
CA PRO A 127 6.31 14.45 -0.04
C PRO A 127 7.27 13.27 0.15
N SER A 128 6.81 12.23 0.85
CA SER A 128 7.48 10.94 0.80
C SER A 128 7.39 10.45 -0.63
N THR A 129 8.56 10.40 -1.28
CA THR A 129 8.86 9.79 -2.56
C THR A 129 7.90 8.65 -2.94
N HIS A 130 6.85 8.96 -3.70
CA HIS A 130 6.08 7.95 -4.40
C HIS A 130 6.15 8.25 -5.89
N THR A 131 7.07 7.51 -6.52
CA THR A 131 7.25 7.37 -7.96
C THR A 131 5.90 7.21 -8.65
N THR A 132 5.49 8.23 -9.39
CA THR A 132 4.49 8.11 -10.46
C THR A 132 5.08 7.21 -11.54
N ILE A 133 4.56 6.01 -11.66
CA ILE A 133 4.78 5.17 -12.85
C ILE A 133 3.61 5.48 -13.79
N THR A 134 3.99 5.98 -14.97
CA THR A 134 3.19 6.20 -16.20
C THR A 134 2.33 5.03 -16.60
#